data_AF-A0A2Z6QLL7-F1
#
_entry.id   AF-A0A2Z6QLL7-F1
#
_cell.length_a   1.000
_cell.length_b   1.000
_cell.length_c   1.000
_cell.angle_alpha   90.00
_cell.angle_beta   90.00
_cell.angle_gamma   90.00
#
_symmetry.space_group_name_H-M   'P 1'
#
loop_
_entity.id
_entity.type
_entity.pdbx_description
1 polymer ?
#
loop_
_entity_poly.entity_id
_entity_poly.type
_entity_poly.pdbx_seq_one_letter_code
_entity_poly.pdbx_strand_id
1 'polypeptide(L)'
;MLDPYILRPPTLPPNMMDPTLNIAINNLVFMDDSTLISSSKAGLEHMLSITEEFYALNNTSANHQKYVLISNSLPLTTTSTILPVEFHLSLSSLNDISSISVIPLSITSSFRFLGVWFNIKGSRDFVKKQIAGECNSFAATLRLAKLFAKQVVYLYNSVLVPKLEYRMQVTHLSAADCYAATHFIHSLVKHKANFSRSLPNPIFYLSQALGLINLSSHLIQCHVNNLFLMANSSVPIIQRLFIYRLMLIQFRFLIPVSPLMVDD
;
A
#
# COMPACT_ATOMS: atom_id res chain seq x y z
N MET A 1 -20.05 -4.64 -27.63
CA MET A 1 -18.58 -4.53 -27.60
C MET A 1 -18.17 -4.53 -26.13
N LEU A 2 -17.35 -5.49 -25.66
CA LEU A 2 -16.97 -5.56 -24.24
C LEU A 2 -16.09 -4.37 -23.86
N ASP A 3 -16.39 -3.73 -22.73
CA ASP A 3 -15.59 -2.65 -22.16
C ASP A 3 -14.18 -3.18 -21.82
N PRO A 4 -13.11 -2.64 -22.43
CA PRO A 4 -11.75 -3.08 -22.12
C PRO A 4 -11.39 -2.74 -20.68
N TYR A 5 -12.05 -1.79 -19.99
CA TYR A 5 -11.71 -1.35 -18.64
C TYR A 5 -12.33 -2.17 -17.50
N ILE A 6 -12.75 -3.40 -17.79
CA ILE A 6 -13.25 -4.30 -16.76
C ILE A 6 -12.10 -4.86 -15.92
N LEU A 7 -12.07 -4.46 -14.66
CA LEU A 7 -11.27 -5.14 -13.64
C LEU A 7 -11.73 -6.61 -13.55
N ARG A 8 -10.84 -7.53 -13.94
CA ARG A 8 -11.00 -8.97 -13.76
C ARG A 8 -10.09 -9.39 -12.60
N PRO A 9 -10.55 -9.33 -11.34
CA PRO A 9 -9.84 -10.02 -10.29
C PRO A 9 -9.84 -11.52 -10.59
N PRO A 10 -8.93 -12.33 -9.98
CA PRO A 10 -9.23 -13.73 -9.77
C PRO A 10 -10.49 -13.79 -8.90
N THR A 11 -11.65 -13.83 -9.52
CA THR A 11 -12.94 -13.91 -8.84
C THR A 11 -13.22 -15.36 -8.50
N LEU A 12 -13.68 -15.59 -7.28
CA LEU A 12 -14.30 -16.86 -6.92
C LEU A 12 -15.45 -17.12 -7.92
N PRO A 13 -15.60 -18.36 -8.44
CA PRO A 13 -16.73 -18.68 -9.30
C PRO A 13 -18.06 -18.37 -8.58
N PRO A 14 -19.11 -17.93 -9.30
CA PRO A 14 -20.36 -17.47 -8.70
C PRO A 14 -21.02 -18.53 -7.80
N ASN A 15 -20.80 -19.83 -8.08
CA ASN A 15 -21.29 -20.94 -7.25
C ASN A 15 -20.65 -21.01 -5.86
N MET A 16 -19.53 -20.32 -5.62
CA MET A 16 -18.86 -20.27 -4.32
C MET A 16 -19.10 -18.96 -3.56
N MET A 17 -19.83 -18.00 -4.13
CA MET A 17 -20.16 -16.75 -3.44
C MET A 17 -21.49 -16.90 -2.71
N ASP A 18 -21.45 -16.83 -1.38
CA ASP A 18 -22.65 -16.48 -0.61
C ASP A 18 -23.03 -15.03 -0.98
N PRO A 19 -24.27 -14.75 -1.44
CA PRO A 19 -24.70 -13.40 -1.80
C PRO A 19 -24.54 -12.38 -0.66
N THR A 20 -24.47 -12.83 0.60
CA THR A 20 -24.21 -11.97 1.76
C THR A 20 -22.76 -11.44 1.83
N LEU A 21 -21.82 -12.04 1.09
CA LEU A 21 -20.42 -11.63 0.99
C LEU A 21 -20.16 -10.60 -0.12
N ASN A 22 -21.16 -10.23 -0.91
CA ASN A 22 -20.97 -9.21 -1.95
C ASN A 22 -20.79 -7.83 -1.32
N ILE A 23 -19.55 -7.33 -1.31
CA ILE A 23 -19.20 -5.99 -0.85
C ILE A 23 -18.85 -5.15 -2.09
N ALA A 24 -19.68 -4.16 -2.38
CA ALA A 24 -19.35 -3.14 -3.37
C ALA A 24 -18.66 -1.96 -2.65
N ILE A 25 -17.37 -1.75 -2.91
CA ILE A 25 -16.66 -0.53 -2.53
C ILE A 25 -16.55 0.31 -3.79
N ASN A 26 -17.26 1.43 -3.81
CA ASN A 26 -17.29 2.36 -4.93
C ASN A 26 -16.40 3.59 -4.69
N ASN A 27 -16.25 4.05 -3.44
CA ASN A 27 -15.38 5.19 -3.15
C ASN A 27 -14.58 5.02 -1.86
N LEU A 28 -13.42 5.67 -1.83
CA LEU A 28 -12.60 5.87 -0.64
C LEU A 28 -12.30 7.36 -0.55
N VAL A 29 -12.49 7.97 0.62
CA VAL A 29 -12.27 9.41 0.83
C VAL A 29 -11.47 9.62 2.11
N PHE A 30 -10.45 10.48 2.03
CA PHE A 30 -9.68 10.94 3.17
C PHE A 30 -9.38 12.43 3.00
N MET A 31 -10.03 13.28 3.79
CA MET A 31 -9.98 14.74 3.62
C MET A 31 -10.42 15.13 2.19
N ASP A 32 -9.55 15.78 1.41
CA ASP A 32 -9.78 16.16 0.01
C ASP A 32 -9.40 15.07 -1.00
N ASP A 33 -8.60 14.07 -0.59
CA ASP A 33 -8.22 12.96 -1.45
C ASP A 33 -9.37 11.96 -1.59
N SER A 34 -9.89 11.80 -2.81
CA SER A 34 -10.90 10.80 -3.16
C SER A 34 -10.37 9.79 -4.17
N THR A 35 -10.79 8.54 -4.03
CA THR A 35 -10.48 7.44 -4.96
C THR A 35 -11.78 6.76 -5.34
N LEU A 36 -12.12 6.84 -6.62
CA LEU A 36 -13.28 6.19 -7.20
C LEU A 36 -12.88 4.81 -7.73
N ILE A 37 -13.67 3.80 -7.41
CA ILE A 37 -13.46 2.41 -7.78
C ILE A 37 -14.71 1.92 -8.49
N SER A 38 -14.54 1.42 -9.71
CA SER A 38 -15.61 0.81 -10.48
C SER A 38 -15.04 -0.34 -11.30
N SER A 39 -15.91 -1.31 -11.60
CA SER A 39 -15.60 -2.45 -12.45
C SER A 39 -15.71 -2.14 -13.95
N SER A 40 -16.09 -0.92 -14.34
CA SER A 40 -16.22 -0.50 -15.74
C SER A 40 -15.95 1.00 -15.92
N LYS A 41 -15.60 1.40 -17.14
CA LYS A 41 -15.44 2.81 -17.52
C LYS A 41 -16.76 3.56 -17.36
N ALA A 42 -17.86 2.99 -17.84
CA ALA A 42 -19.18 3.60 -17.72
C ALA A 42 -19.59 3.84 -16.25
N GLY A 43 -19.20 2.94 -15.34
CA GLY A 43 -19.39 3.15 -13.91
C GLY A 43 -18.56 4.31 -13.36
N LEU A 44 -17.31 4.48 -13.81
CA LEU A 44 -16.50 5.65 -13.46
C LEU A 44 -17.09 6.95 -14.04
N GLU A 45 -17.56 6.95 -15.29
CA GLU A 45 -18.22 8.10 -15.93
C GLU A 45 -19.46 8.55 -15.13
N HIS A 46 -20.29 7.58 -14.71
CA HIS A 46 -21.44 7.85 -13.86
C HIS A 46 -21.02 8.45 -12.51
N MET A 47 -20.03 7.86 -11.84
CA MET A 47 -19.56 8.34 -10.55
C MET A 47 -18.90 9.72 -10.64
N LEU A 48 -18.13 9.98 -11.69
CA LEU A 48 -17.55 11.30 -11.94
C LEU A 48 -18.63 12.34 -12.18
N SER A 49 -19.71 11.97 -12.90
CA SER A 49 -20.83 12.89 -13.14
C SER A 49 -21.50 13.32 -11.82
N ILE A 50 -21.77 12.35 -10.93
CA ILE A 50 -22.28 12.63 -9.58
C ILE A 50 -21.28 13.49 -8.78
N THR A 51 -19.99 13.24 -8.94
CA THR A 51 -18.93 13.94 -8.21
C THR A 51 -18.84 15.41 -8.63
N GLU A 52 -18.93 15.73 -9.92
CA GLU A 52 -18.94 17.11 -10.40
C GLU A 52 -20.19 17.88 -9.95
N GLU A 53 -21.37 17.24 -9.98
CA GLU A 53 -22.59 17.83 -9.42
C GLU A 53 -22.46 18.12 -7.93
N PHE A 54 -21.88 17.19 -7.16
CA PHE A 54 -21.61 17.38 -5.74
C PHE A 54 -20.65 18.55 -5.49
N TYR A 55 -19.58 18.69 -6.28
CA TYR A 55 -18.65 19.80 -6.13
C TYR A 55 -19.28 21.14 -6.45
N ALA A 56 -20.07 21.22 -7.53
CA ALA A 56 -20.84 22.41 -7.88
C ALA A 56 -21.79 22.85 -6.76
N LEU A 57 -22.55 21.91 -6.19
CA LEU A 57 -23.46 22.18 -5.05
C LEU A 57 -22.72 22.75 -3.83
N ASN A 58 -21.49 22.33 -3.61
CA ASN A 58 -20.68 22.76 -2.46
C ASN A 58 -19.80 23.98 -2.76
N ASN A 59 -19.91 24.60 -3.95
CA ASN A 59 -19.01 25.67 -4.40
C ASN A 59 -17.53 25.29 -4.31
N THR A 60 -17.23 24.04 -4.66
CA THR A 60 -15.88 23.48 -4.71
C THR A 60 -15.60 22.97 -6.12
N SER A 61 -14.34 22.67 -6.43
CA SER A 61 -13.97 22.05 -7.70
C SER A 61 -12.78 21.12 -7.51
N ALA A 62 -12.76 20.04 -8.27
CA ALA A 62 -11.61 19.14 -8.30
C ALA A 62 -10.53 19.66 -9.25
N ASN A 63 -9.27 19.39 -8.88
CA ASN A 63 -8.15 19.57 -9.80
C ASN A 63 -7.98 18.32 -10.66
N HIS A 64 -8.61 18.30 -11.83
CA HIS A 64 -8.56 17.16 -12.76
C HIS A 64 -7.14 16.82 -13.23
N GLN A 65 -6.19 17.76 -13.19
CA GLN A 65 -4.78 17.48 -13.56
C GLN A 65 -4.09 16.53 -12.57
N LYS A 66 -4.63 16.41 -11.35
CA LYS A 66 -4.15 15.46 -10.33
C LYS A 66 -4.81 14.09 -10.44
N TYR A 67 -5.80 13.92 -11.32
CA TYR A 67 -6.45 12.62 -11.47
C TYR A 67 -5.49 11.62 -12.09
N VAL A 68 -5.57 10.40 -11.58
CA VAL A 68 -4.69 9.30 -11.97
C VAL A 68 -5.57 8.09 -12.22
N LEU A 69 -5.54 7.55 -13.44
CA LEU A 69 -6.30 6.36 -13.79
C LEU A 69 -5.44 5.10 -13.58
N ILE A 70 -5.96 4.15 -12.83
CA ILE A 70 -5.33 2.86 -12.56
C ILE A 70 -6.26 1.79 -13.11
N SER A 71 -5.76 0.95 -14.00
CA SER A 71 -6.53 -0.19 -14.53
C SER A 71 -5.63 -1.37 -14.86
N ASN A 72 -6.19 -2.57 -14.72
CA ASN A 72 -5.56 -3.85 -15.02
C ASN A 72 -5.56 -4.19 -16.52
N SER A 73 -6.29 -3.44 -17.34
CA SER A 73 -6.57 -3.80 -18.72
C SER A 73 -5.93 -2.88 -19.76
N LEU A 74 -5.22 -1.86 -19.30
CA LEU A 74 -4.42 -1.04 -20.20
C LEU A 74 -3.34 -1.89 -20.88
N PRO A 75 -3.10 -1.67 -22.19
CA PRO A 75 -2.17 -2.47 -22.95
C PRO A 75 -0.77 -2.46 -22.31
N LEU A 76 -0.18 -3.65 -22.18
CA LEU A 76 1.14 -3.92 -21.61
C LEU A 76 2.32 -3.28 -22.40
N THR A 77 2.05 -2.45 -23.39
CA THR A 77 3.07 -1.96 -24.33
C THR A 77 3.96 -0.92 -23.66
N THR A 78 5.13 -1.39 -23.24
CA THR A 78 6.27 -0.65 -22.69
C THR A 78 6.85 0.43 -23.63
N THR A 79 6.27 0.63 -24.80
CA THR A 79 6.81 1.45 -25.90
C THR A 79 5.82 2.45 -26.49
N SER A 80 4.53 2.40 -26.14
CA SER A 80 3.54 3.35 -26.65
C SER A 80 3.35 4.51 -25.69
N THR A 81 3.40 5.74 -26.21
CA THR A 81 2.92 6.93 -25.52
C THR A 81 1.56 6.64 -24.90
N ILE A 82 1.46 6.72 -23.57
CA ILE A 82 0.22 6.47 -22.86
C ILE A 82 -0.74 7.59 -23.26
N LEU A 83 -1.74 7.26 -24.06
CA LEU A 83 -2.75 8.24 -24.48
C LEU A 83 -3.71 8.52 -23.33
N PRO A 84 -4.15 9.78 -23.17
CA PRO A 84 -5.19 10.12 -22.21
C PRO A 84 -6.48 9.34 -22.51
N VAL A 85 -7.15 8.89 -21.46
CA VAL A 85 -8.48 8.28 -21.54
C VAL A 85 -9.51 9.36 -21.25
N GLU A 86 -10.41 9.58 -22.19
CA GLU A 86 -11.51 10.53 -22.03
C GLU A 86 -12.72 9.86 -21.39
N PHE A 87 -13.21 10.44 -20.30
CA PHE A 87 -14.43 10.07 -19.60
C PHE A 87 -15.53 11.06 -19.99
N HIS A 88 -16.62 10.59 -20.58
CA HIS A 88 -17.75 11.44 -20.94
C HIS A 88 -18.74 11.51 -19.77
N LEU A 89 -19.09 12.72 -19.38
CA LEU A 89 -19.97 12.99 -18.24
C LEU A 89 -21.38 13.32 -18.72
N SER A 90 -22.37 13.02 -17.89
CA SER A 90 -23.74 13.52 -18.12
C SER A 90 -23.81 14.99 -17.75
N LEU A 91 -24.20 15.82 -18.71
CA LEU A 91 -24.51 17.22 -18.47
C LEU A 91 -25.80 17.36 -17.67
N SER A 92 -25.82 18.30 -16.73
CA SER A 92 -27.00 18.66 -15.95
C SER A 92 -26.95 20.15 -15.60
N SER A 93 -28.00 20.69 -14.97
CA SER A 93 -27.99 22.08 -14.49
C SER A 93 -26.89 22.35 -13.44
N LEU A 94 -26.29 21.30 -12.88
CA LEU A 94 -25.25 21.34 -11.86
C LEU A 94 -23.91 20.81 -12.37
N ASN A 95 -23.81 20.40 -13.63
CA ASN A 95 -22.58 19.92 -14.24
C ASN A 95 -22.46 20.38 -15.70
N ASP A 96 -21.63 21.40 -15.92
CA ASP A 96 -21.30 21.92 -17.26
C ASP A 96 -20.09 21.22 -17.90
N ILE A 97 -19.45 20.28 -17.20
CA ILE A 97 -18.27 19.57 -17.68
C ILE A 97 -18.72 18.36 -18.49
N SER A 98 -18.44 18.36 -19.79
CA SER A 98 -18.83 17.28 -20.71
C SER A 98 -17.84 16.11 -20.74
N SER A 99 -16.55 16.38 -20.50
CA SER A 99 -15.55 15.32 -20.43
C SER A 99 -14.37 15.65 -19.52
N ILE A 100 -13.78 14.60 -18.96
CA ILE A 100 -12.53 14.65 -18.19
C ILE A 100 -11.52 13.72 -18.86
N SER A 101 -10.33 14.24 -19.15
CA SER A 101 -9.23 13.48 -19.73
C SER A 101 -8.22 13.11 -18.65
N VAL A 102 -7.97 11.82 -18.46
CA VAL A 102 -7.06 11.31 -17.43
C VAL A 102 -5.96 10.49 -18.06
N ILE A 103 -4.71 10.75 -17.68
CA ILE A 103 -3.57 9.94 -18.12
C ILE A 103 -3.50 8.68 -17.24
N PRO A 104 -3.62 7.48 -17.83
CA PRO A 104 -3.47 6.26 -17.05
C PRO A 104 -2.03 6.01 -16.61
N LEU A 105 -1.88 5.31 -15.50
CA LEU A 105 -0.59 4.78 -15.07
C LEU A 105 -0.26 3.48 -15.77
N SER A 106 1.01 3.33 -16.12
CA SER A 106 1.55 2.04 -16.57
C SER A 106 1.34 0.97 -15.49
N ILE A 107 1.01 -0.24 -15.90
CA ILE A 107 0.84 -1.37 -14.99
C ILE A 107 2.13 -1.72 -14.21
N THR A 108 3.29 -1.30 -14.70
CA THR A 108 4.58 -1.48 -14.03
C THR A 108 4.93 -0.34 -13.08
N SER A 109 4.29 0.82 -13.20
CA SER A 109 4.58 1.94 -12.31
C SER A 109 3.95 1.72 -10.94
N SER A 110 4.52 2.39 -9.94
CA SER A 110 3.94 2.43 -8.61
C SER A 110 3.18 3.74 -8.44
N PHE A 111 2.10 3.71 -7.68
CA PHE A 111 1.29 4.89 -7.35
C PHE A 111 1.23 5.08 -5.84
N ARG A 112 0.95 6.30 -5.41
CA ARG A 112 0.93 6.69 -4.00
C ARG A 112 -0.52 6.88 -3.55
N PHE A 113 -0.92 6.20 -2.48
CA PHE A 113 -2.21 6.37 -1.81
C PHE A 113 -1.96 6.61 -0.33
N LEU A 114 -2.40 7.75 0.20
CA LEU A 114 -2.14 8.21 1.57
C LEU A 114 -0.66 8.15 1.99
N GLY A 115 0.26 8.34 1.04
CA GLY A 115 1.70 8.23 1.31
C GLY A 115 2.27 6.81 1.31
N VAL A 116 1.47 5.77 1.13
CA VAL A 116 1.95 4.39 0.91
C VAL A 116 2.01 4.12 -0.59
N TRP A 117 3.03 3.39 -1.04
CA TRP A 117 3.22 3.07 -2.45
C TRP A 117 2.67 1.68 -2.79
N PHE A 118 1.91 1.62 -3.88
CA PHE A 118 1.26 0.43 -4.40
C PHE A 118 1.76 0.14 -5.81
N ASN A 119 1.77 -1.12 -6.20
CA ASN A 119 2.12 -1.55 -7.54
C ASN A 119 1.12 -2.62 -8.00
N ILE A 120 0.53 -2.44 -9.19
CA ILE A 120 -0.50 -3.36 -9.69
C ILE A 120 0.06 -4.76 -9.93
N LYS A 121 1.31 -4.87 -10.38
CA LYS A 121 2.01 -6.16 -10.56
C LYS A 121 2.63 -6.72 -9.27
N GLY A 122 2.50 -6.01 -8.16
CA GLY A 122 3.12 -6.41 -6.89
C GLY A 122 4.65 -6.28 -6.87
N SER A 123 5.25 -5.47 -7.77
CA SER A 123 6.68 -5.16 -7.65
C SER A 123 6.96 -4.39 -6.35
N ARG A 124 8.01 -4.80 -5.66
CA ARG A 124 8.50 -4.23 -4.40
C ARG A 124 9.70 -3.31 -4.59
N ASP A 125 10.19 -3.14 -5.81
CA ASP A 125 11.47 -2.46 -6.09
C ASP A 125 11.44 -0.99 -5.69
N PHE A 126 10.31 -0.33 -5.94
CA PHE A 126 10.13 1.07 -5.57
C PHE A 126 10.25 1.24 -4.05
N VAL A 127 9.47 0.47 -3.29
CA VAL A 127 9.47 0.53 -1.82
C VAL A 127 10.84 0.11 -1.28
N LYS A 128 11.47 -0.95 -1.82
CA LYS A 128 12.81 -1.37 -1.43
C LYS A 128 13.84 -0.24 -1.59
N LYS A 129 13.82 0.47 -2.73
CA LYS A 129 14.69 1.64 -2.97
C LYS A 129 14.35 2.78 -2.01
N GLN A 130 13.07 3.04 -1.77
CA GLN A 130 12.62 4.07 -0.84
C GLN A 130 13.13 3.82 0.57
N ILE A 131 12.95 2.60 1.11
CA ILE A 131 13.36 2.22 2.46
C ILE A 131 14.89 2.31 2.62
N ALA A 132 15.64 1.83 1.63
CA ALA A 132 17.09 1.99 1.61
C ALA A 132 17.52 3.46 1.59
N GLY A 133 16.87 4.28 0.76
CA GLY A 133 17.10 5.73 0.70
C GLY A 133 16.83 6.42 2.04
N GLU A 134 15.68 6.16 2.66
CA GLU A 134 15.32 6.75 3.95
C GLU A 134 16.30 6.34 5.07
N CYS A 135 16.72 5.07 5.12
CA CYS A 135 17.74 4.60 6.07
C CYS A 135 19.11 5.27 5.82
N ASN A 136 19.51 5.40 4.56
CA ASN A 136 20.78 6.03 4.19
C ASN A 136 20.81 7.52 4.54
N SER A 137 19.74 8.25 4.22
CA SER A 137 19.60 9.66 4.59
C SER A 137 19.64 9.83 6.11
N PHE A 138 18.89 9.01 6.85
CA PHE A 138 18.91 9.03 8.32
C PHE A 138 20.32 8.80 8.88
N ALA A 139 21.01 7.75 8.41
CA ALA A 139 22.37 7.45 8.86
C ALA A 139 23.36 8.58 8.51
N ALA A 140 23.24 9.17 7.31
CA ALA A 140 24.10 10.27 6.86
C ALA A 140 23.94 11.52 7.74
N THR A 141 22.69 11.89 8.07
CA THR A 141 22.39 13.03 8.95
C THR A 141 22.97 12.83 10.35
N LEU A 142 22.78 11.65 10.95
CA LEU A 142 23.23 11.38 12.32
C LEU A 142 24.73 11.10 12.43
N ARG A 143 25.39 10.75 11.33
CA ARG A 143 26.84 10.52 11.29
C ARG A 143 27.62 11.74 11.78
N LEU A 144 27.25 12.93 11.28
CA LEU A 144 27.93 14.19 11.63
C LEU A 144 27.48 14.77 12.97
N ALA A 145 26.30 14.37 13.47
CA ALA A 145 25.76 14.88 14.72
C ALA A 145 26.53 14.35 15.95
N LYS A 146 26.77 15.22 16.94
CA LYS A 146 27.37 14.86 18.24
C LYS A 146 26.32 14.19 19.14
N LEU A 147 26.02 12.93 18.86
CA LEU A 147 25.04 12.13 19.59
C LEU A 147 25.67 10.88 20.19
N PHE A 148 25.20 10.48 21.37
CA PHE A 148 25.54 9.19 21.97
C PHE A 148 24.81 8.04 21.26
N ALA A 149 25.38 6.83 21.33
CA ALA A 149 24.78 5.65 20.71
C ALA A 149 23.32 5.42 21.14
N LYS A 150 23.00 5.59 22.44
CA LYS A 150 21.63 5.47 22.95
C LYS A 150 20.67 6.51 22.36
N GLN A 151 21.14 7.73 22.09
CA GLN A 151 20.31 8.77 21.44
C GLN A 151 20.04 8.42 19.99
N VAL A 152 21.03 7.87 19.27
CA VAL A 152 20.84 7.37 17.90
C VAL A 152 19.84 6.22 17.87
N VAL A 153 19.95 5.27 18.80
CA VAL A 153 19.02 4.14 18.93
C VAL A 153 17.60 4.65 19.26
N TYR A 154 17.47 5.62 20.17
CA TYR A 154 16.18 6.24 20.48
C TYR A 154 15.53 6.86 19.23
N LEU A 155 16.28 7.66 18.46
CA LEU A 155 15.78 8.26 17.22
C LEU A 155 15.41 7.20 16.18
N TYR A 156 16.21 6.14 16.07
CA TYR A 156 15.90 5.04 15.17
C TYR A 156 14.59 4.36 15.57
N ASN A 157 14.46 3.95 16.83
CA ASN A 157 13.29 3.22 17.33
C ASN A 157 12.02 4.07 17.32
N SER A 158 12.11 5.35 17.66
CA SER A 158 10.94 6.20 17.90
C SER A 158 10.52 7.03 16.69
N VAL A 159 11.42 7.22 15.72
CA VAL A 159 11.16 8.06 14.54
C VAL A 159 11.28 7.26 13.26
N LEU A 160 12.43 6.61 13.04
CA LEU A 160 12.66 5.93 11.76
C LEU A 160 11.81 4.66 11.63
N VAL A 161 11.79 3.79 12.64
CA VAL A 161 11.03 2.53 12.60
C VAL A 161 9.53 2.77 12.32
N PRO A 162 8.81 3.65 13.04
CA PRO A 162 7.40 3.95 12.74
C PRO A 162 7.19 4.49 11.32
N LYS A 163 8.12 5.32 10.83
CA LYS A 163 8.07 5.83 9.46
C LYS A 163 8.22 4.71 8.43
N LEU A 164 9.17 3.80 8.63
CA LEU A 164 9.38 2.66 7.73
C LEU A 164 8.19 1.68 7.81
N GLU A 165 7.67 1.42 9.00
CA GLU A 165 6.46 0.61 9.23
C GLU A 165 5.29 1.15 8.40
N TYR A 166 5.03 2.45 8.47
CA TYR A 166 3.98 3.09 7.66
C TYR A 166 4.20 2.89 6.16
N ARG A 167 5.42 3.14 5.67
CA ARG A 167 5.75 2.96 4.23
C ARG A 167 5.64 1.51 3.76
N MET A 168 5.87 0.56 4.65
CA MET A 168 5.90 -0.87 4.38
C MET A 168 4.59 -1.59 4.71
N GLN A 169 3.54 -0.87 5.10
CA GLN A 169 2.28 -1.46 5.56
C GLN A 169 1.69 -2.51 4.60
N VAL A 170 1.87 -2.30 3.28
CA VAL A 170 1.34 -3.17 2.22
C VAL A 170 2.43 -3.92 1.44
N THR A 171 3.71 -3.73 1.77
CA THR A 171 4.84 -4.35 1.06
C THR A 171 5.74 -5.10 2.03
N HIS A 172 5.71 -6.43 1.91
CA HIS A 172 6.56 -7.31 2.70
C HIS A 172 7.94 -7.45 2.05
N LEU A 173 8.98 -6.96 2.75
CA LEU A 173 10.37 -7.17 2.38
C LEU A 173 10.95 -8.38 3.13
N SER A 174 11.92 -9.05 2.51
CA SER A 174 12.60 -10.17 3.16
C SER A 174 13.52 -9.67 4.29
N ALA A 175 13.91 -10.56 5.21
CA ALA A 175 14.89 -10.22 6.24
C ALA A 175 16.23 -9.73 5.63
N ALA A 176 16.64 -10.29 4.50
CA ALA A 176 17.83 -9.87 3.76
C ALA A 176 17.67 -8.45 3.19
N ASP A 177 16.51 -8.10 2.64
CA ASP A 177 16.22 -6.74 2.15
C ASP A 177 16.22 -5.72 3.29
N CYS A 178 15.59 -6.05 4.42
CA CYS A 178 15.57 -5.21 5.61
C CYS A 178 16.98 -5.02 6.18
N TYR A 179 17.78 -6.09 6.21
CA TYR A 179 19.18 -6.02 6.63
C TYR A 179 20.01 -5.13 5.70
N ALA A 180 19.85 -5.30 4.37
CA ALA A 180 20.55 -4.48 3.39
C ALA A 180 20.20 -2.99 3.54
N ALA A 181 18.94 -2.66 3.77
CA ALA A 181 18.51 -1.27 4.00
C ALA A 181 19.04 -0.69 5.31
N THR A 182 19.09 -1.47 6.38
CA THR A 182 19.46 -0.99 7.73
C THR A 182 20.94 -1.17 8.06
N HIS A 183 21.76 -1.74 7.18
CA HIS A 183 23.17 -2.04 7.45
C HIS A 183 23.98 -0.79 7.86
N PHE A 184 23.74 0.35 7.20
CA PHE A 184 24.43 1.61 7.54
C PHE A 184 24.07 2.12 8.95
N ILE A 185 22.87 1.83 9.43
CA ILE A 185 22.43 2.19 10.78
C ILE A 185 23.17 1.35 11.82
N HIS A 186 23.30 0.05 11.59
CA HIS A 186 24.11 -0.83 12.45
C HIS A 186 25.57 -0.36 12.52
N SER A 187 26.16 0.00 11.37
CA SER A 187 27.51 0.55 11.30
C SER A 187 27.64 1.88 12.05
N LEU A 188 26.65 2.77 11.92
CA LEU A 188 26.59 4.03 12.65
C LEU A 188 26.53 3.80 14.17
N VAL A 189 25.64 2.91 14.63
CA VAL A 189 25.49 2.59 16.07
C VAL A 189 26.79 2.03 16.63
N LYS A 190 27.45 1.09 15.92
CA LYS A 190 28.78 0.57 16.30
C LYS A 190 29.80 1.70 16.46
N HIS A 191 29.87 2.60 15.48
CA HIS A 191 30.81 3.72 15.50
C HIS A 191 30.52 4.68 16.66
N LYS A 192 29.25 5.03 16.91
CA LYS A 192 28.85 5.94 18.00
C LYS A 192 29.04 5.31 19.39
N ALA A 193 29.07 3.98 19.47
CA ALA A 193 29.33 3.23 20.70
C ALA A 193 30.81 2.86 20.89
N ASN A 194 31.70 3.24 19.97
CA ASN A 194 33.11 2.83 19.95
C ASN A 194 33.33 1.31 19.95
N PHE A 195 32.42 0.55 19.33
CA PHE A 195 32.55 -0.90 19.18
C PHE A 195 33.31 -1.29 17.90
N SER A 196 33.90 -2.49 17.93
CA SER A 196 34.52 -3.09 16.74
C SER A 196 33.49 -3.26 15.61
N ARG A 197 33.96 -3.09 14.36
CA ARG A 197 33.17 -3.38 13.16
C ARG A 197 32.74 -4.85 13.10
N SER A 198 33.55 -5.77 13.62
CA SER A 198 33.28 -7.22 13.63
C SER A 198 32.28 -7.68 14.69
N LEU A 199 31.87 -6.80 15.62
CA LEU A 199 30.93 -7.17 16.68
C LEU A 199 29.59 -7.65 16.08
N PRO A 200 29.04 -8.81 16.47
CA PRO A 200 27.77 -9.29 15.92
C PRO A 200 26.61 -8.33 16.22
N ASN A 201 25.82 -7.99 15.20
CA ASN A 201 24.67 -7.09 15.33
C ASN A 201 23.59 -7.54 16.34
N PRO A 202 23.32 -8.85 16.53
CA PRO A 202 22.29 -9.29 17.47
C PRO A 202 22.45 -8.78 18.90
N ILE A 203 23.68 -8.47 19.33
CA ILE A 203 23.93 -7.94 20.68
C ILE A 203 23.25 -6.58 20.91
N PHE A 204 23.03 -5.79 19.85
CA PHE A 204 22.39 -4.48 19.98
C PHE A 204 20.88 -4.58 20.19
N TYR A 205 20.26 -5.72 19.84
CA TYR A 205 18.82 -5.91 19.96
C TYR A 205 18.40 -6.20 21.41
N LEU A 206 19.34 -6.64 22.25
CA LEU A 206 19.08 -6.91 23.66
C LEU A 206 18.69 -5.61 24.39
N SER A 207 17.61 -5.67 25.16
CA SER A 207 17.11 -4.54 25.96
C SER A 207 18.11 -4.13 27.05
N GLN A 208 18.89 -5.08 27.57
CA GLN A 208 19.97 -4.83 28.53
C GLN A 208 21.18 -4.10 27.91
N ALA A 209 21.30 -4.11 26.58
CA ALA A 209 22.39 -3.45 25.87
C ALA A 209 21.94 -2.10 25.30
N LEU A 210 21.60 -2.05 24.01
CA LEU A 210 21.16 -0.83 23.34
C LEU A 210 19.67 -0.83 23.02
N GLY A 211 19.01 -1.99 22.96
CA GLY A 211 17.60 -2.10 22.62
C GLY A 211 17.28 -1.61 21.19
N LEU A 212 18.20 -1.77 20.24
CA LEU A 212 17.97 -1.43 18.84
C LEU A 212 16.90 -2.37 18.25
N ILE A 213 15.87 -1.82 17.62
CA ILE A 213 14.83 -2.65 17.02
C ILE A 213 15.38 -3.37 15.78
N ASN A 214 15.16 -4.69 15.68
CA ASN A 214 15.35 -5.40 14.43
C ASN A 214 14.15 -5.12 13.51
N LEU A 215 14.37 -4.38 12.42
CA LEU A 215 13.31 -3.98 11.50
C LEU A 215 12.50 -5.17 10.96
N SER A 216 13.15 -6.28 10.60
CA SER A 216 12.45 -7.44 10.05
C SER A 216 11.54 -8.10 11.09
N SER A 217 12.03 -8.27 12.31
CA SER A 217 11.24 -8.84 13.41
C SER A 217 10.08 -7.93 13.81
N HIS A 218 10.31 -6.61 13.87
CA HIS A 218 9.29 -5.60 14.15
C HIS A 218 8.14 -5.66 13.14
N LEU A 219 8.47 -5.68 11.84
CA LEU A 219 7.46 -5.73 10.79
C LEU A 219 6.66 -7.03 10.82
N ILE A 220 7.32 -8.17 11.07
CA ILE A 220 6.62 -9.45 11.24
C ILE A 220 5.63 -9.35 12.40
N GLN A 221 6.05 -8.79 13.54
CA GLN A 221 5.18 -8.59 14.70
C GLN A 221 3.98 -7.70 14.35
N CYS A 222 4.18 -6.58 13.67
CA CYS A 222 3.10 -5.69 13.24
C CYS A 222 2.11 -6.40 12.30
N HIS A 223 2.61 -7.18 11.33
CA HIS A 223 1.75 -7.92 10.40
C HIS A 223 0.95 -9.02 11.07
N VAL A 224 1.56 -9.78 11.98
CA VAL A 224 0.88 -10.82 12.77
C VAL A 224 -0.19 -10.18 13.65
N ASN A 225 0.12 -9.07 14.31
CA ASN A 225 -0.86 -8.33 15.12
C ASN A 225 -2.04 -7.84 14.27
N ASN A 226 -1.78 -7.26 13.10
CA ASN A 226 -2.85 -6.82 12.20
C ASN A 226 -3.71 -7.99 11.68
N LEU A 227 -3.10 -9.13 11.38
CA LEU A 227 -3.83 -10.34 10.99
C LEU A 227 -4.74 -10.81 12.13
N PHE A 228 -4.22 -10.85 13.35
CA PHE A 228 -4.97 -11.23 14.54
C PHE A 228 -6.15 -10.28 14.78
N LEU A 229 -5.94 -8.97 14.64
CA LEU A 229 -7.01 -7.97 14.77
C LEU A 229 -8.08 -8.11 13.69
N MET A 230 -7.69 -8.40 12.44
CA MET A 230 -8.64 -8.64 11.35
C MET A 230 -9.46 -9.91 11.57
N ALA A 231 -8.82 -10.99 12.01
CA ALA A 231 -9.49 -12.26 12.29
C ALA A 231 -10.53 -12.14 13.41
N ASN A 232 -10.28 -11.30 14.41
CA ASN A 232 -11.16 -11.07 15.56
C ASN A 232 -11.98 -9.78 15.46
N SER A 233 -12.06 -9.17 14.27
CA SER A 233 -12.77 -7.89 14.11
C SER A 233 -14.28 -8.09 14.20
N SER A 234 -14.94 -7.28 15.03
CA SER A 234 -16.41 -7.18 15.07
C SER A 234 -16.99 -6.26 13.98
N VAL A 235 -16.13 -5.60 13.19
CA VAL A 235 -16.56 -4.68 12.14
C VAL A 235 -17.00 -5.49 10.91
N PRO A 236 -18.27 -5.40 10.46
CA PRO A 236 -18.79 -6.28 9.41
C PRO A 236 -18.01 -6.24 8.10
N ILE A 237 -17.56 -5.07 7.66
CA ILE A 237 -16.77 -4.94 6.43
C ILE A 237 -15.41 -5.63 6.53
N ILE A 238 -14.73 -5.52 7.67
CA ILE A 238 -13.43 -6.16 7.90
C ILE A 238 -13.59 -7.67 7.96
N GLN A 239 -14.61 -8.15 8.67
CA GLN A 239 -14.91 -9.58 8.78
C GLN A 239 -15.19 -10.21 7.40
N ARG A 240 -16.06 -9.58 6.60
CA ARG A 240 -16.37 -10.07 5.24
C ARG A 240 -15.15 -10.02 4.32
N LEU A 241 -14.35 -8.95 4.38
CA LEU A 241 -13.09 -8.86 3.62
C LEU A 241 -12.11 -9.96 4.02
N PHE A 242 -11.99 -10.26 5.31
CA PHE A 242 -11.12 -11.31 5.82
C PHE A 242 -11.56 -12.69 5.33
N ILE A 243 -12.85 -13.03 5.45
CA ILE A 243 -13.42 -14.28 4.93
C ILE A 243 -13.21 -14.39 3.41
N TYR A 244 -13.49 -13.32 2.67
CA TYR A 244 -13.27 -13.29 1.22
C TYR A 244 -11.81 -13.56 0.85
N ARG A 245 -10.85 -13.01 1.60
CA ARG A 245 -9.41 -13.29 1.42
C ARG A 245 -9.06 -14.74 1.72
N LEU A 246 -9.63 -15.35 2.76
CA LEU A 246 -9.42 -16.78 3.07
C LEU A 246 -9.94 -17.67 1.94
N MET A 247 -11.14 -17.39 1.42
CA MET A 247 -11.71 -18.14 0.28
C MET A 247 -10.85 -17.98 -0.97
N LEU A 248 -10.32 -16.78 -1.24
CA LEU A 248 -9.38 -16.55 -2.34
C LEU A 248 -8.08 -17.38 -2.19
N ILE A 249 -7.55 -17.48 -0.97
CA ILE A 249 -6.37 -18.30 -0.67
C ILE A 249 -6.72 -19.78 -0.91
N GLN A 250 -7.83 -20.24 -0.35
CA GLN A 250 -8.34 -21.61 -0.53
C GLN A 250 -8.45 -21.97 -2.01
N PHE A 251 -9.08 -21.11 -2.80
CA PHE A 251 -9.23 -21.29 -4.25
C PHE A 251 -7.87 -21.28 -4.97
N ARG A 252 -6.99 -20.33 -4.66
CA ARG A 252 -5.68 -20.19 -5.32
C ARG A 252 -4.75 -21.37 -5.07
N PHE A 253 -4.81 -21.96 -3.87
CA PHE A 253 -3.97 -23.08 -3.47
C PHE A 253 -4.69 -24.44 -3.54
N LEU A 254 -5.94 -24.46 -4.04
CA LEU A 254 -6.77 -25.68 -4.15
C LEU A 254 -6.91 -26.42 -2.80
N ILE A 255 -7.04 -25.67 -1.71
CA ILE A 255 -7.19 -26.25 -0.36
C ILE A 255 -8.64 -26.74 -0.19
N PRO A 256 -8.88 -28.00 0.21
CA PRO A 256 -10.24 -28.53 0.31
C PRO A 256 -11.02 -27.99 1.51
N VAL A 257 -10.33 -27.57 2.56
CA VAL A 257 -10.89 -27.05 3.82
C VAL A 257 -10.53 -25.58 4.03
N SER A 258 -11.17 -24.94 5.01
CA SER A 258 -10.80 -23.57 5.39
C SER A 258 -9.33 -23.51 5.81
N PRO A 259 -8.54 -22.50 5.37
CA PRO A 259 -7.16 -22.32 5.81
C PRO A 259 -6.99 -22.13 7.33
N LEU A 260 -8.10 -21.91 8.06
CA LEU A 260 -8.13 -21.79 9.51
C LEU A 260 -8.58 -23.07 10.23
N MET A 261 -9.01 -24.11 9.51
CA MET A 261 -9.28 -25.40 10.14
C MET A 261 -7.96 -26.01 10.56
N VAL A 262 -7.83 -26.30 11.85
CA VAL A 262 -6.78 -27.16 12.38
C VAL A 262 -7.47 -28.50 12.64
N ASP A 263 -7.06 -29.54 11.92
CA ASP A 263 -7.48 -30.89 12.24
C ASP A 263 -6.72 -31.31 13.51
N ASP A 264 -7.46 -31.70 14.55
CA ASP A 264 -6.91 -32.30 15.77
C ASP A 264 -6.40 -33.74 15.52
#